data_AF-A0A7V6KX48-F1
#
_entry.id   AF-A0A7V6KX48-F1
#
_cell.length_a   1.000
_cell.length_b   1.000
_cell.length_c   1.000
_cell.angle_alpha   90.00
_cell.angle_beta   90.00
_cell.angle_gamma   90.00
#
_symmetry.space_group_name_H-M   'P 1'
#
loop_
_entity.id
_entity.type
_entity.pdbx_description
1 polymer ?
#
loop_
_entity_poly.entity_id
_entity_poly.type
_entity_poly.pdbx_seq_one_letter_code
_entity_poly.pdbx_strand_id
1 'polypeptide(L)' 'MGDIFLDFRPEVTKNHLETLARTLPGIKGDDYVMIILEKEKAHNARELMQVLRENGFEVDSQGALGTEYALTAKRLLH' A
#
# COMPACT_ATOMS: atom_id res chain seq x y z
N MET A 1 -16.02 1.22 -7.63
CA MET A 1 -14.94 0.50 -6.96
C MET A 1 -13.91 0.15 -8.00
N GLY A 2 -12.88 0.99 -8.11
CA GLY A 2 -11.65 0.63 -8.81
C GLY A 2 -10.62 0.33 -7.75
N ASP A 3 -10.46 -0.94 -7.39
CA ASP A 3 -9.38 -1.33 -6.49
C ASP A 3 -8.04 -1.05 -7.19
N ILE A 4 -7.15 -0.33 -6.51
CA ILE A 4 -5.84 0.03 -7.03
C ILE A 4 -4.84 -1.00 -6.51
N PHE A 5 -4.21 -1.70 -7.45
CA PHE A 5 -3.25 -2.75 -7.17
C PHE A 5 -1.84 -2.27 -7.49
N LEU A 6 -0.95 -2.33 -6.50
CA LEU A 6 0.46 -1.94 -6.61
C LEU A 6 1.34 -3.14 -6.24
N ASP A 7 2.10 -3.64 -7.22
CA ASP A 7 3.07 -4.71 -7.01
C ASP A 7 4.47 -4.11 -6.88
N PHE A 8 5.08 -4.21 -5.71
CA PHE A 8 6.41 -3.67 -5.41
C PHE A 8 7.47 -4.76 -5.22
N ARG A 9 7.23 -5.95 -5.76
CA ARG A 9 8.21 -7.04 -5.79
C ARG A 9 9.29 -6.81 -6.86
N PRO A 10 10.51 -7.38 -6.69
CA PRO A 10 10.95 -8.17 -5.52
C PRO A 10 11.38 -7.30 -4.32
N GLU A 11 11.58 -6.00 -4.51
CA GLU A 11 12.07 -5.09 -3.47
C GLU A 11 11.38 -3.73 -3.52
N VAL A 12 11.03 -3.20 -2.33
CA VAL A 12 10.54 -1.84 -2.19
C VAL A 12 11.69 -0.86 -2.34
N THR A 13 11.66 -0.08 -3.42
CA THR A 13 12.64 0.98 -3.68
C THR A 13 12.09 2.35 -3.29
N LYS A 14 12.96 3.35 -3.16
CA LYS A 14 12.55 4.75 -2.95
C LYS A 14 11.58 5.24 -4.03
N ASN A 15 11.78 4.79 -5.29
CA ASN A 15 10.89 5.14 -6.39
C ASN A 15 9.47 4.57 -6.19
N HIS A 16 9.32 3.42 -5.53
CA HIS A 16 8.00 2.88 -5.19
C HIS A 16 7.29 3.74 -4.13
N LEU A 17 8.03 4.24 -3.13
CA LEU A 17 7.48 5.17 -2.12
C LEU A 17 7.03 6.49 -2.76
N GLU A 18 7.84 7.05 -3.65
CA GLU A 18 7.49 8.27 -4.39
C GLU A 18 6.29 8.05 -5.31
N THR A 19 6.24 6.91 -6.01
CA THR A 19 5.11 6.54 -6.86
C THR A 19 3.84 6.42 -6.04
N LEU A 20 3.89 5.69 -4.91
CA LEU A 20 2.78 5.55 -3.98
C LEU A 20 2.28 6.94 -3.54
N ALA A 21 3.15 7.80 -3.03
CA ALA A 21 2.78 9.14 -2.58
C ALA A 21 2.15 10.01 -3.68
N ARG A 22 2.56 9.83 -4.96
CA ARG A 22 1.95 10.55 -6.10
C ARG A 22 0.62 9.95 -6.54
N THR A 23 0.40 8.65 -6.36
CA THR A 23 -0.84 7.97 -6.74
C THR A 23 -1.96 8.22 -5.74
N LEU A 24 -1.66 8.21 -4.43
CA LEU A 24 -2.66 8.29 -3.34
C LEU A 24 -3.63 9.48 -3.41
N PRO A 25 -3.24 10.71 -3.82
CA PRO A 25 -4.16 11.84 -3.95
C PRO A 25 -5.23 11.65 -5.03
N GLY A 26 -4.98 10.82 -6.05
CA GLY A 26 -5.90 10.57 -7.15
C GLY A 26 -6.99 9.52 -6.86
N ILE A 27 -6.92 8.87 -5.69
CA ILE A 27 -7.78 7.76 -5.31
C ILE A 27 -9.05 8.30 -4.62
N LYS A 28 -10.22 7.84 -5.05
CA LYS A 28 -11.51 8.31 -4.52
C LYS A 28 -11.85 7.62 -3.21
N GLY A 29 -12.76 8.21 -2.44
CA GLY A 29 -13.08 7.79 -1.07
C GLY A 29 -13.53 6.32 -0.91
N ASP A 30 -14.09 5.73 -1.97
CA ASP A 30 -14.61 4.36 -1.94
C ASP A 30 -13.64 3.31 -2.52
N ASP A 31 -12.45 3.73 -2.96
CA ASP A 31 -11.47 2.84 -3.59
C ASP A 31 -10.47 2.29 -2.57
N TYR A 32 -10.13 1.01 -2.68
CA TYR A 32 -9.10 0.36 -1.87
C TYR A 32 -7.74 0.42 -2.57
N VAL A 33 -6.67 0.49 -1.77
CA VAL A 33 -5.29 0.31 -2.23
C VAL A 33 -4.79 -1.02 -1.71
N MET A 34 -4.42 -1.92 -2.61
CA MET A 34 -3.74 -3.17 -2.29
C MET A 34 -2.29 -3.10 -2.75
N ILE A 35 -1.36 -3.29 -1.82
CA ILE A 35 0.08 -3.33 -2.09
C ILE A 35 0.60 -4.74 -1.84
N ILE A 36 1.33 -5.29 -2.80
CA ILE A 36 1.94 -6.63 -2.73
C ILE A 36 3.46 -6.50 -2.61
N LEU A 37 4.02 -7.26 -1.67
CA LEU A 37 5.44 -7.35 -1.34
C LEU A 37 5.92 -8.80 -1.36
N GLU A 38 7.23 -8.99 -1.48
CA GLU A 38 7.86 -10.28 -1.13
C GLU A 38 7.72 -10.49 0.37
N LYS A 39 7.34 -11.69 0.80
CA LYS A 39 7.17 -12.00 2.23
C LYS A 39 8.43 -11.78 3.05
N GLU A 40 9.59 -12.06 2.47
CA GLU A 40 10.90 -11.84 3.11
C GLU A 40 11.20 -10.35 3.34
N LYS A 41 10.54 -9.48 2.58
CA LYS A 41 10.65 -8.02 2.64
C LYS A 41 9.47 -7.36 3.36
N ALA A 42 8.65 -8.13 4.09
CA ALA A 42 7.52 -7.60 4.84
C ALA A 42 7.91 -6.51 5.86
N HIS A 43 9.17 -6.45 6.29
CA HIS A 43 9.68 -5.37 7.12
C HIS A 43 9.63 -3.99 6.45
N ASN A 44 9.73 -3.91 5.11
CA ASN A 44 9.57 -2.68 4.33
C ASN A 44 8.12 -2.17 4.31
N ALA A 45 7.14 -3.00 4.71
CA ALA A 45 5.74 -2.59 4.80
C ALA A 45 5.56 -1.39 5.75
N ARG A 46 6.44 -1.24 6.74
CA ARG A 46 6.36 -0.12 7.70
C ARG A 46 6.48 1.25 7.04
N GLU A 47 7.37 1.40 6.06
CA GLU A 47 7.54 2.66 5.33
C GLU A 47 6.32 2.96 4.45
N LEU A 48 5.76 1.92 3.82
CA LEU A 48 4.55 2.03 3.01
C LEU A 48 3.34 2.42 3.87
N MET A 49 3.19 1.82 5.04
CA MET A 49 2.17 2.17 6.02
C MET A 49 2.27 3.63 6.46
N GLN A 50 3.49 4.13 6.65
CA GLN A 50 3.71 5.52 7.00
C GLN A 50 3.25 6.46 5.88
N VAL A 51 3.66 6.20 4.63
CA VAL A 51 3.23 6.99 3.46
C VAL A 51 1.70 6.98 3.31
N LEU A 52 1.07 5.82 3.49
CA LEU A 52 -0.39 5.70 3.45
C LEU A 52 -1.07 6.59 4.49
N ARG A 53 -0.62 6.52 5.76
CA ARG A 53 -1.18 7.32 6.85
C ARG A 53 -0.98 8.82 6.64
N GLU A 54 0.19 9.24 6.19
CA GLU A 54 0.49 10.65 5.88
C GLU A 54 -0.40 11.20 4.76
N ASN A 55 -0.94 10.33 3.90
CA ASN A 55 -1.85 10.69 2.81
C ASN A 55 -3.33 10.43 3.13
N GLY A 56 -3.68 10.19 4.39
CA GLY A 56 -5.06 10.00 4.83
C GLY A 56 -5.65 8.62 4.53
N PHE A 57 -4.80 7.59 4.45
CA PHE A 57 -5.23 6.20 4.33
C PHE A 57 -5.02 5.45 5.64
N GLU A 58 -5.96 4.58 5.98
CA GLU A 58 -5.86 3.64 7.07
C GLU A 58 -5.65 2.22 6.53
N VAL A 59 -4.72 1.50 7.14
CA VAL A 59 -4.47 0.09 6.80
C VAL A 59 -5.61 -0.75 7.39
N ASP A 60 -6.35 -1.42 6.52
CA ASP A 60 -7.51 -2.24 6.90
C ASP A 60 -7.09 -3.69 7.18
N SER A 61 -6.19 -4.24 6.36
CA SER A 61 -5.63 -5.58 6.55
C SER A 61 -4.17 -5.65 6.12
N GLN A 62 -3.40 -6.51 6.77
CA GLN A 62 -2.04 -6.85 6.38
C GLN A 62 -1.73 -8.30 6.74
N GLY A 63 -1.02 -9.02 5.87
CA GLY A 63 -0.73 -10.42 6.13
C GLY A 63 0.06 -11.12 5.03
N ALA A 64 0.62 -12.28 5.39
CA ALA A 64 1.29 -13.14 4.43
C ALA A 64 0.26 -13.99 3.65
N LEU A 65 0.45 -14.07 2.33
CA LEU A 65 -0.31 -14.90 1.40
C LEU A 65 0.67 -15.81 0.66
N GLY A 66 0.90 -17.01 1.19
CA GLY A 66 1.91 -17.92 0.64
C GLY A 66 3.33 -17.35 0.73
N THR A 67 3.89 -16.98 -0.42
CA THR A 67 5.21 -16.33 -0.58
C THR A 67 5.14 -14.80 -0.62
N GLU A 68 3.94 -14.23 -0.62
CA GLU A 68 3.70 -12.80 -0.72
C GLU A 68 3.32 -12.22 0.65
N TYR A 69 3.45 -10.91 0.78
CA TYR A 69 2.87 -10.13 1.86
C TYR A 69 1.98 -9.04 1.25
N ALA A 70 0.71 -9.03 1.62
CA ALA A 70 -0.27 -8.08 1.14
C ALA A 70 -0.62 -7.07 2.22
N LEU A 71 -0.84 -5.85 1.78
CA LEU A 71 -1.34 -4.75 2.59
C LEU A 71 -2.52 -4.10 1.89
N THR A 72 -3.66 -3.99 2.55
CA THR A 72 -4.81 -3.26 2.06
C THR A 72 -5.05 -2.02 2.90
N ALA A 73 -5.36 -0.91 2.24
CA ALA A 73 -5.67 0.36 2.89
C ALA A 73 -6.88 1.03 2.24
N LYS A 74 -7.64 1.75 3.05
CA LYS A 74 -8.82 2.52 2.64
C LYS A 74 -8.63 3.99 2.98
N ARG A 75 -9.26 4.88 2.23
CA ARG A 75 -9.21 6.31 2.52
C ARG A 75 -10.03 6.62 3.77
N LEU A 76 -9.49 7.45 4.66
CA LEU A 76 -10.24 8.01 5.77
C LEU A 76 -11.24 9.01 5.18
N LEU A 77 -12.53 8.68 5.25
CA LEU A 77 -13.61 9.60 4.96
C LEU A 77 -13.72 10.58 6.14
N HIS A 78 -13.24 11.81 5.93
CA HIS A 78 -13.50 12.93 6.84
C HIS A 78 -14.69 13.75 6.34
#